data_AF-A0A1N6YWN3-F1
#
_entry.id   AF-A0A1N6YWN3-F1
#
_cell.length_a   1.000
_cell.length_b   1.000
_cell.length_c   1.000
_cell.angle_alpha   90.00
_cell.angle_beta   90.00
_cell.angle_gamma   90.00
#
_symmetry.space_group_name_H-M   'P 1'
#
loop_
_entity.id
_entity.type
_entity.pdbx_description
1 polymer ?
#
loop_
_entity_poly.entity_id
_entity_poly.type
_entity_poly.pdbx_seq_one_letter_code
_entity_poly.pdbx_strand_id
1 'polypeptide(L)'
;MNDMEQLTELEIAVFQLRMGFGTADRCVDWAVERLRLDQEGDDLDVVLLASARSRDEVLPLAEAIIERYRGAQRLSDQFLAGKYIVELRAAYLAGRESVASLDAILTRLYPVLGYPDWLVMLSRNCEYATDVADFEAPFEREFDYVAGLWSEAGSAAEFEQRYSRETSNGHDVG
;
A
#
# COMPACT_ATOMS: atom_id res chain seq x y z
N MET A 1 -15.61 -6.99 -8.51
CA MET A 1 -14.79 -7.00 -7.30
C MET A 1 -15.50 -7.80 -6.23
N ASN A 2 -14.79 -8.68 -5.54
CA ASN A 2 -15.32 -9.29 -4.32
C ASN A 2 -15.08 -8.35 -3.13
N ASP A 3 -15.79 -8.54 -2.01
CA ASP A 3 -15.72 -7.66 -0.84
C ASP A 3 -14.29 -7.48 -0.28
N MET A 4 -13.42 -8.47 -0.48
CA MET A 4 -12.03 -8.40 0.01
C MET A 4 -11.15 -7.45 -0.81
N GLU A 5 -11.36 -7.38 -2.12
CA GLU A 5 -10.67 -6.43 -3.00
C GLU A 5 -11.08 -5.00 -2.63
N GLN A 6 -12.38 -4.76 -2.42
CA GLN A 6 -12.88 -3.46 -1.97
C GLN A 6 -12.28 -3.06 -0.63
N LEU A 7 -12.25 -3.93 0.38
CA LEU A 7 -11.64 -3.58 1.67
C LEU A 7 -10.14 -3.28 1.56
N THR A 8 -9.43 -3.91 0.61
CA THR A 8 -8.02 -3.61 0.34
C THR A 8 -7.86 -2.21 -0.28
N GLU A 9 -8.80 -1.76 -1.11
CA GLU A 9 -8.79 -0.38 -1.63
C GLU A 9 -8.95 0.65 -0.50
N LEU A 10 -9.81 0.38 0.49
CA LEU A 10 -9.95 1.24 1.66
C LEU A 10 -8.68 1.24 2.52
N GLU A 11 -8.07 0.08 2.75
CA GLU A 11 -6.77 -0.06 3.44
C GLU A 11 -5.71 0.85 2.77
N ILE A 12 -5.57 0.78 1.45
CA ILE A 12 -4.60 1.60 0.71
C ILE A 12 -4.96 3.09 0.76
N ALA A 13 -6.24 3.44 0.60
CA ALA A 13 -6.69 4.84 0.64
C ALA A 13 -6.42 5.49 2.02
N VAL A 14 -6.66 4.76 3.11
CA VAL A 14 -6.32 5.19 4.47
C VAL A 14 -4.82 5.42 4.60
N PHE A 15 -3.99 4.50 4.10
CA PHE A 15 -2.54 4.64 4.15
C PHE A 15 -2.05 5.87 3.41
N GLN A 16 -2.51 6.07 2.17
CA GLN A 16 -2.16 7.23 1.36
C GLN A 16 -2.60 8.53 2.03
N LEU A 17 -3.80 8.56 2.64
CA LEU A 17 -4.28 9.72 3.37
C LEU A 17 -3.41 9.99 4.61
N ARG A 18 -3.07 8.97 5.41
CA ARG A 18 -2.17 9.08 6.58
C ARG A 18 -0.83 9.71 6.19
N MET A 19 -0.22 9.20 5.12
CA MET A 19 1.12 9.59 4.67
C MET A 19 1.14 10.88 3.81
N GLY A 20 -0.04 11.41 3.46
CA GLY A 20 -0.15 12.60 2.61
C GLY A 20 0.20 12.35 1.14
N PHE A 21 -0.01 11.12 0.66
CA PHE A 21 0.07 10.75 -0.76
C PHE A 21 -1.29 10.82 -1.48
N GLY A 22 -2.40 10.82 -0.73
CA GLY A 22 -3.75 10.80 -1.29
C GLY A 22 -4.69 11.81 -0.65
N THR A 23 -5.91 11.90 -1.20
CA THR A 23 -6.99 12.75 -0.70
C THR A 23 -8.04 11.93 0.04
N ALA A 24 -8.85 12.61 0.85
CA ALA A 24 -9.98 12.03 1.56
C ALA A 24 -11.01 11.40 0.61
N ASP A 25 -11.14 11.96 -0.60
CA ASP A 25 -12.12 11.56 -1.61
C ASP A 25 -12.05 10.06 -1.93
N ARG A 26 -10.86 9.45 -1.96
CA ARG A 26 -10.74 8.01 -2.27
C ARG A 26 -11.44 7.10 -1.24
N CYS A 27 -11.43 7.48 0.04
CA CYS A 27 -12.15 6.74 1.09
C CYS A 27 -13.67 7.01 1.01
N VAL A 28 -14.05 8.25 0.65
CA VAL A 28 -15.45 8.65 0.49
C VAL A 28 -16.08 7.94 -0.72
N ASP A 29 -15.39 7.94 -1.86
CA ASP A 29 -15.81 7.27 -3.10
C ASP A 29 -15.98 5.77 -2.88
N TRP A 30 -15.08 5.16 -2.10
CA TRP A 30 -15.23 3.76 -1.68
C TRP A 30 -16.54 3.53 -0.93
N ALA A 31 -16.86 4.38 0.06
CA ALA A 31 -18.08 4.25 0.85
C ALA A 31 -19.34 4.50 0.01
N VAL A 32 -19.31 5.51 -0.86
CA VAL A 32 -20.40 5.82 -1.80
C VAL A 32 -20.69 4.63 -2.71
N GLU A 33 -19.65 3.98 -3.25
CA GLU A 33 -19.83 2.82 -4.12
C GLU A 33 -20.40 1.62 -3.34
N ARG A 34 -19.95 1.37 -2.11
CA ARG A 34 -20.53 0.31 -1.24
C ARG A 34 -22.03 0.52 -1.00
N LEU A 35 -22.45 1.76 -0.71
CA LEU A 35 -23.86 2.10 -0.53
C LEU A 35 -24.65 1.98 -1.84
N ARG A 36 -24.07 2.39 -2.97
CA ARG A 36 -24.70 2.30 -4.29
C ARG A 36 -25.00 0.84 -4.66
N LEU A 37 -24.16 -0.10 -4.24
CA LEU A 37 -24.30 -1.53 -4.49
C LEU A 37 -25.23 -2.25 -3.49
N ASP A 38 -25.79 -1.54 -2.51
CA ASP A 38 -26.64 -2.07 -1.43
C ASP A 38 -25.97 -3.23 -0.65
N GLN A 39 -24.65 -3.17 -0.51
CA GLN A 39 -23.84 -4.25 0.08
C GLN A 39 -23.74 -4.20 1.61
N GLU A 40 -24.06 -3.05 2.22
CA GLU A 40 -23.79 -2.78 3.65
C GLU A 40 -25.06 -2.49 4.48
N GLY A 41 -26.24 -2.42 3.85
CA GLY A 41 -27.49 -2.09 4.53
C GLY A 41 -27.39 -0.77 5.32
N ASP A 42 -27.61 -0.86 6.65
CA ASP A 42 -27.57 0.27 7.60
C ASP A 42 -26.23 0.42 8.33
N ASP A 43 -25.10 0.01 7.74
CA ASP A 43 -23.79 0.27 8.37
C ASP A 43 -23.55 1.78 8.51
N LEU A 44 -23.78 2.28 9.72
CA LEU A 44 -23.71 3.70 10.04
C LEU A 44 -22.33 4.28 9.75
N ASP A 45 -21.25 3.52 9.95
CA ASP A 45 -19.90 4.06 9.72
C ASP A 45 -19.63 4.22 8.23
N VAL A 46 -20.15 3.32 7.39
CA VAL A 46 -20.08 3.46 5.92
C VAL A 46 -20.89 4.65 5.46
N VAL A 47 -22.10 4.85 6.01
CA VAL A 47 -22.95 6.03 5.72
C VAL A 47 -22.25 7.33 6.14
N LEU A 48 -21.67 7.36 7.33
CA LEU A 48 -20.94 8.53 7.83
C LEU A 48 -19.71 8.80 6.96
N LEU A 49 -18.96 7.77 6.57
CA LEU A 49 -17.78 7.90 5.72
C LEU A 49 -18.13 8.50 4.35
N ALA A 50 -19.24 8.07 3.73
CA ALA A 50 -19.73 8.65 2.47
C ALA A 50 -20.10 10.14 2.58
N SER A 51 -20.39 10.62 3.79
CA SER A 51 -20.75 12.01 4.06
C SER A 51 -19.57 12.88 4.55
N ALA A 52 -18.45 12.26 4.92
CA ALA A 52 -17.29 12.95 5.47
C ALA A 52 -16.69 13.95 4.48
N ARG A 53 -16.06 15.00 5.00
CA ARG A 53 -15.52 16.13 4.21
C ARG A 53 -14.06 16.44 4.52
N SER A 54 -13.57 15.98 5.65
CA SER A 54 -12.21 16.25 6.10
C SER A 54 -11.44 14.98 6.40
N ARG A 55 -10.11 15.10 6.37
CA ARG A 55 -9.19 14.03 6.80
C ARG A 55 -9.51 13.55 8.23
N ASP A 56 -9.82 14.48 9.12
CA ASP A 56 -10.06 14.20 10.55
C ASP A 56 -11.38 13.46 10.79
N GLU A 57 -12.34 13.57 9.87
CA GLU A 57 -13.57 12.76 9.86
C GLU A 57 -13.34 11.41 9.18
N VAL A 58 -12.65 11.41 8.04
CA VAL A 58 -12.46 10.21 7.20
C VAL A 58 -11.63 9.14 7.89
N LEU A 59 -10.47 9.49 8.45
CA LEU A 59 -9.54 8.52 9.02
C LEU A 59 -10.18 7.65 10.12
N PRO A 60 -10.78 8.21 11.19
CA PRO A 60 -11.32 7.37 12.27
C PRO A 60 -12.46 6.46 11.78
N LEU A 61 -13.29 6.91 10.84
CA LEU A 61 -14.37 6.10 10.27
C LEU A 61 -13.84 4.94 9.43
N ALA A 62 -12.91 5.24 8.51
CA ALA A 62 -12.32 4.22 7.65
C ALA A 62 -11.52 3.19 8.45
N GLU A 63 -10.80 3.62 9.49
CA GLU A 63 -10.06 2.73 10.38
C GLU A 63 -11.00 1.81 11.19
N ALA A 64 -12.10 2.35 11.72
CA ALA A 64 -13.11 1.57 12.44
C ALA A 64 -13.76 0.51 11.54
N ILE A 65 -14.06 0.86 10.28
CA ILE A 65 -14.56 -0.08 9.27
C ILE A 65 -13.53 -1.20 9.03
N ILE A 66 -12.27 -0.86 8.73
CA ILE A 66 -11.22 -1.87 8.50
C ILE A 66 -11.06 -2.78 9.71
N GLU A 67 -11.01 -2.22 10.92
CA GLU A 67 -10.87 -2.99 12.16
C GLU A 67 -12.06 -3.96 12.35
N ARG A 68 -13.29 -3.49 12.13
CA ARG A 68 -14.49 -4.33 12.25
C ARG A 68 -14.51 -5.49 11.25
N TYR A 69 -14.19 -5.22 10.00
CA TYR A 69 -14.30 -6.22 8.93
C TYR A 69 -13.07 -7.13 8.80
N ARG A 70 -11.89 -6.67 9.22
CA ARG A 70 -10.61 -7.33 8.91
C ARG A 70 -9.67 -7.47 10.12
N GLY A 71 -9.98 -6.82 11.24
CA GLY A 71 -9.21 -6.85 12.48
C GLY A 71 -8.11 -5.80 12.55
N ALA A 72 -7.77 -5.37 13.76
CA ALA A 72 -6.82 -4.29 14.04
C ALA A 72 -5.41 -4.51 13.46
N GLN A 73 -4.98 -5.75 13.27
CA GLN A 73 -3.69 -6.09 12.67
C GLN A 73 -3.52 -5.52 11.25
N ARG A 74 -4.63 -5.27 10.56
CA ARG A 74 -4.66 -4.68 9.21
C ARG A 74 -4.35 -3.19 9.19
N LEU A 75 -4.44 -2.53 10.34
CA LEU A 75 -4.13 -1.10 10.47
C LEU A 75 -2.65 -0.81 10.74
N SER A 76 -1.81 -1.85 10.84
CA SER A 76 -0.37 -1.66 11.01
C SER A 76 0.25 -0.99 9.78
N ASP A 77 1.08 0.02 10.01
CA ASP A 77 1.67 0.81 8.91
C ASP A 77 2.53 -0.05 7.98
N GLN A 78 3.21 -1.07 8.50
CA GLN A 78 3.96 -2.05 7.70
C GLN A 78 3.06 -2.80 6.71
N PHE A 79 1.92 -3.31 7.18
CA PHE A 79 0.99 -4.06 6.33
C PHE A 79 0.36 -3.15 5.26
N LEU A 80 -0.11 -1.98 5.68
CA LEU A 80 -0.71 -0.99 4.79
C LEU A 80 0.28 -0.49 3.74
N ALA A 81 1.53 -0.22 4.13
CA ALA A 81 2.61 0.10 3.20
C ALA A 81 2.82 -1.04 2.19
N GLY A 82 2.86 -2.29 2.66
CA GLY A 82 2.97 -3.46 1.80
C GLY A 82 1.89 -3.51 0.72
N LYS A 83 0.62 -3.28 1.07
CA LYS A 83 -0.48 -3.21 0.09
C LYS A 83 -0.34 -2.03 -0.87
N TYR A 84 0.16 -0.89 -0.40
CA TYR A 84 0.46 0.24 -1.27
C TYR A 84 1.61 -0.07 -2.25
N ILE A 85 2.66 -0.80 -1.83
CA ILE A 85 3.72 -1.27 -2.74
C ILE A 85 3.15 -2.15 -3.86
N VAL A 86 2.16 -3.00 -3.57
CA VAL A 86 1.47 -3.79 -4.61
C VAL A 86 0.74 -2.90 -5.62
N GLU A 87 0.03 -1.87 -5.15
CA GLU A 87 -0.63 -0.89 -6.02
C GLU A 87 0.39 -0.10 -6.86
N LEU A 88 1.48 0.37 -6.26
CA LEU A 88 2.55 1.08 -6.95
C LEU A 88 3.16 0.22 -8.05
N ARG A 89 3.34 -1.08 -7.82
CA ARG A 89 3.84 -1.99 -8.85
C ARG A 89 2.86 -2.10 -10.02
N ALA A 90 1.57 -2.25 -9.74
CA ALA A 90 0.56 -2.28 -10.79
C ALA A 90 0.51 -0.95 -11.57
N ALA A 91 0.69 0.18 -10.90
CA ALA A 91 0.76 1.50 -11.53
C ALA A 91 2.03 1.68 -12.38
N TYR A 92 3.18 1.18 -11.92
CA TYR A 92 4.45 1.16 -12.67
C TYR A 92 4.32 0.35 -13.96
N LEU A 93 3.82 -0.89 -13.87
CA LEU A 93 3.59 -1.75 -15.04
C LEU A 93 2.58 -1.17 -16.03
N ALA A 94 1.64 -0.35 -15.55
CA ALA A 94 0.68 0.37 -16.38
C ALA A 94 1.23 1.70 -16.94
N GLY A 95 2.49 2.07 -16.64
CA GLY A 95 3.11 3.33 -17.05
C GLY A 95 2.56 4.58 -16.36
N ARG A 96 1.81 4.42 -15.26
CA ARG A 96 1.29 5.54 -14.45
C ARG A 96 2.32 6.04 -13.43
N GLU A 97 3.20 5.15 -12.98
CA GLU A 97 4.36 5.48 -12.15
C GLU A 97 5.64 5.24 -12.95
N SER A 98 6.65 6.04 -12.67
CA SER A 98 8.00 5.96 -13.23
C SER A 98 9.00 5.62 -12.14
N VAL A 99 10.20 5.18 -12.49
CA VAL A 99 11.28 4.95 -11.49
C VAL A 99 11.51 6.21 -10.65
N ALA A 100 11.52 7.39 -11.26
CA ALA A 100 11.72 8.66 -10.55
C ALA A 100 10.58 8.99 -9.57
N SER A 101 9.32 8.74 -9.92
CA SER A 101 8.20 8.98 -9.01
C SER A 101 8.16 7.94 -7.88
N LEU A 102 8.53 6.69 -8.16
CA LEU A 102 8.67 5.65 -7.15
C LEU A 102 9.79 5.96 -6.17
N ASP A 103 10.97 6.39 -6.63
CA ASP A 103 12.07 6.79 -5.76
C ASP A 103 11.63 7.89 -4.77
N ALA A 104 10.95 8.92 -5.26
CA ALA A 104 10.43 9.98 -4.40
C ALA A 104 9.44 9.47 -3.33
N ILE A 105 8.62 8.46 -3.65
CA ILE A 105 7.69 7.84 -2.72
C ILE A 105 8.44 6.95 -1.71
N LEU A 106 9.33 6.07 -2.20
CA LEU A 106 10.09 5.12 -1.38
C LEU A 106 11.03 5.85 -0.41
N THR A 107 11.71 6.89 -0.87
CA THR A 107 12.56 7.76 -0.05
C THR A 107 11.78 8.41 1.12
N ARG A 108 10.51 8.76 0.90
CA ARG A 108 9.64 9.28 1.98
C ARG A 108 9.12 8.18 2.89
N LEU A 109 8.77 7.02 2.35
CA LEU A 109 8.22 5.90 3.12
C LEU A 109 9.24 5.26 4.05
N TYR A 110 10.48 5.09 3.59
CA TYR A 110 11.49 4.31 4.27
C TYR A 110 11.77 4.77 5.72
N PRO A 111 12.02 6.07 6.02
CA PRO A 111 12.20 6.53 7.39
C PRO A 111 10.90 6.50 8.21
N VAL A 112 9.75 6.77 7.59
CA VAL A 112 8.44 6.77 8.27
C VAL A 112 8.09 5.39 8.81
N LEU A 113 8.48 4.33 8.07
CA LEU A 113 8.27 2.95 8.48
C LEU A 113 9.36 2.41 9.43
N GLY A 114 10.32 3.26 9.84
CA GLY A 114 11.39 2.87 10.76
C GLY A 114 12.48 2.02 10.11
N TYR A 115 12.75 2.22 8.81
CA TYR A 115 13.78 1.52 8.04
C TYR A 115 13.63 -0.01 8.02
N PRO A 116 12.49 -0.55 7.56
CA PRO A 116 12.29 -1.99 7.53
C PRO A 116 13.24 -2.66 6.53
N ASP A 117 13.80 -3.81 6.93
CA ASP A 117 14.78 -4.57 6.14
C ASP A 117 14.29 -4.85 4.71
N TRP A 118 13.00 -5.14 4.53
CA TRP A 118 12.42 -5.48 3.23
C TRP A 118 12.36 -4.31 2.24
N LEU A 119 12.47 -3.07 2.72
CA LEU A 119 12.43 -1.87 1.88
C LEU A 119 13.82 -1.36 1.51
N VAL A 120 14.88 -1.89 2.13
CA VAL A 120 16.27 -1.47 1.93
C VAL A 120 16.69 -1.64 0.47
N MET A 121 16.62 -2.87 -0.04
CA MET A 121 17.10 -3.18 -1.39
C MET A 121 16.21 -2.55 -2.44
N LEU A 122 14.89 -2.56 -2.23
CA LEU A 122 13.93 -1.93 -3.13
C LEU A 122 14.21 -0.43 -3.27
N SER A 123 14.39 0.29 -2.16
CA SER A 123 14.66 1.73 -2.19
C SER A 123 16.01 2.02 -2.85
N ARG A 124 17.06 1.29 -2.46
CA ARG A 124 18.40 1.46 -3.04
C ARG A 124 18.40 1.22 -4.55
N ASN A 125 17.82 0.10 -5.00
CA ASN A 125 17.83 -0.21 -6.43
C ASN A 125 16.97 0.78 -7.22
N CYS A 126 15.86 1.25 -6.65
CA CYS A 126 15.03 2.28 -7.27
C CYS A 126 15.79 3.61 -7.42
N GLU A 127 16.46 4.06 -6.36
CA GLU A 127 17.32 5.25 -6.37
C GLU A 127 18.37 5.15 -7.49
N TYR A 128 19.13 4.06 -7.56
CA TYR A 128 20.14 3.91 -8.61
C TYR A 128 19.56 3.77 -10.02
N ALA A 129 18.40 3.12 -10.17
CA ALA A 129 17.75 2.96 -11.47
C ALA A 129 17.27 4.30 -12.07
N THR A 130 17.23 5.39 -11.29
CA THR A 130 16.93 6.73 -11.83
C THR A 130 18.02 7.22 -12.79
N ASP A 131 19.29 6.87 -12.53
CA ASP A 131 20.46 7.43 -13.21
C ASP A 131 21.42 6.37 -13.78
N VAL A 132 21.29 5.11 -13.38
CA VAL A 132 22.18 3.99 -13.76
C VAL A 132 21.37 2.86 -14.38
N ALA A 133 21.46 2.70 -15.70
CA ALA A 133 20.70 1.71 -16.47
C ALA A 133 20.89 0.26 -15.98
N ASP A 134 22.08 -0.09 -15.48
CA ASP A 134 22.38 -1.43 -14.96
C ASP A 134 21.52 -1.81 -13.73
N PHE A 135 20.90 -0.84 -13.06
CA PHE A 135 20.00 -1.05 -11.93
C PHE A 135 18.53 -1.24 -12.31
N GLU A 136 18.13 -1.03 -13.58
CA GLU A 136 16.74 -1.18 -14.01
C GLU A 136 16.23 -2.62 -13.76
N ALA A 137 16.93 -3.63 -14.27
CA ALA A 137 16.56 -5.02 -14.04
C ALA A 137 16.66 -5.48 -12.56
N PRO A 138 17.73 -5.15 -11.80
CA PRO A 138 17.80 -5.30 -10.35
C PRO A 138 16.60 -4.73 -9.60
N PHE A 139 16.20 -3.49 -9.93
CA PHE A 139 15.04 -2.83 -9.34
C PHE A 139 13.75 -3.58 -9.65
N GLU A 140 13.51 -3.92 -10.92
CA GLU A 140 12.29 -4.62 -11.32
C GLU A 140 12.16 -6.00 -10.68
N ARG A 141 13.27 -6.73 -10.53
CA ARG A 141 13.29 -8.03 -9.82
C ARG A 141 12.94 -7.88 -8.35
N GLU A 142 13.56 -6.91 -7.66
CA GLU A 142 13.25 -6.68 -6.24
C GLU A 142 11.83 -6.17 -6.03
N PHE A 143 11.33 -5.32 -6.93
CA PHE A 143 9.96 -4.81 -6.86
C PHE A 143 8.94 -5.92 -7.08
N ASP A 144 9.18 -6.82 -8.05
CA ASP A 144 8.37 -8.03 -8.25
C ASP A 144 8.39 -8.94 -7.02
N TYR A 145 9.56 -9.21 -6.46
CA TYR A 145 9.71 -10.05 -5.27
C TYR A 145 8.95 -9.52 -4.06
N VAL A 146 9.20 -8.26 -3.68
CA VAL A 146 8.60 -7.63 -2.51
C VAL A 146 7.09 -7.46 -2.70
N ALA A 147 6.64 -6.97 -3.86
CA ALA A 147 5.21 -6.82 -4.14
C ALA A 147 4.50 -8.18 -4.21
N GLY A 148 5.14 -9.21 -4.77
CA GLY A 148 4.60 -10.57 -4.81
C GLY A 148 4.33 -11.11 -3.40
N LEU A 149 5.32 -11.01 -2.51
CA LEU A 149 5.15 -11.41 -1.10
C LEU A 149 4.04 -10.63 -0.40
N TRP A 150 3.99 -9.30 -0.58
CA TRP A 150 2.95 -8.48 0.03
C TRP A 150 1.56 -8.74 -0.55
N SER A 151 1.44 -9.12 -1.83
CA SER A 151 0.14 -9.42 -2.45
C SER A 151 -0.55 -10.60 -1.77
N GLU A 152 0.23 -11.60 -1.36
CA GLU A 152 -0.26 -12.83 -0.73
C GLU A 152 -0.35 -12.73 0.80
N ALA A 153 0.44 -11.86 1.44
CA ALA A 153 0.44 -11.73 2.90
C ALA A 153 -0.88 -11.15 3.43
N GLY A 154 -1.45 -11.77 4.45
CA GLY A 154 -2.61 -11.30 5.21
C GLY A 154 -2.24 -10.48 6.46
N SER A 155 -0.96 -10.46 6.84
CA SER A 155 -0.40 -9.64 7.93
C SER A 155 1.09 -9.35 7.72
N ALA A 156 1.65 -8.39 8.47
CA ALA A 156 3.10 -8.13 8.46
C ALA A 156 3.92 -9.34 8.94
N ALA A 157 3.44 -10.07 9.95
CA ALA A 157 4.12 -11.27 10.45
C ALA A 157 4.19 -12.40 9.39
N GLU A 158 3.13 -12.59 8.60
CA GLU A 158 3.15 -13.54 7.49
C GLU A 158 4.13 -13.15 6.39
N PHE A 159 4.24 -11.85 6.10
CA PHE A 159 5.24 -11.34 5.18
C PHE A 159 6.66 -11.60 5.71
N GLU A 160 6.94 -11.25 6.96
CA GLU A 160 8.25 -11.42 7.59
C GLU A 160 8.72 -12.88 7.61
N GLN A 161 7.80 -13.83 7.78
CA GLN A 161 8.12 -15.27 7.72
C GLN A 161 8.53 -15.74 6.33
N ARG A 162 8.09 -15.05 5.28
CA ARG A 162 8.34 -15.41 3.87
C ARG A 162 9.46 -14.60 3.25
N TYR A 163 9.70 -13.39 3.75
CA TYR A 163 10.74 -12.51 3.27
C TYR A 163 12.12 -13.13 3.57
N SER A 164 12.96 -13.18 2.54
CA SER A 164 14.32 -13.68 2.61
C SER A 164 15.28 -12.56 2.21
N ARG A 165 16.07 -12.11 3.18
CA ARG A 165 17.15 -11.15 2.92
C ARG A 165 18.20 -11.70 1.97
N GLU A 166 18.44 -13.01 1.97
CA GLU A 166 19.34 -13.66 1.03
C GLU A 166 18.83 -13.52 -0.41
N THR A 167 17.54 -13.75 -0.63
CA THR A 167 16.90 -13.57 -1.94
C THR A 167 16.98 -12.12 -2.39
N SER A 168 16.62 -11.18 -1.51
CA SER A 168 16.67 -9.74 -1.77
C SER A 168 18.09 -9.26 -2.11
N ASN A 169 19.11 -9.73 -1.39
CA ASN A 169 20.52 -9.45 -1.72
C ASN A 169 20.94 -10.01 -3.09
N GLY A 170 20.33 -11.12 -3.54
CA GLY A 170 20.55 -11.67 -4.88
C GLY A 170 20.01 -10.80 -6.01
N HIS A 171 19.25 -9.76 -5.70
CA HIS A 171 18.74 -8.79 -6.68
C HIS A 171 19.63 -7.56 -6.85
N ASP A 172 20.82 -7.51 -6.24
CA ASP A 172 21.81 -6.45 -6.48
C ASP A 172 22.45 -6.56 -7.88
N VAL A 173 23.18 -5.52 -8.28
CA VAL A 173 24.14 -5.59 -9.39
C VAL A 173 25.36 -6.40 -8.90
N GLY A 174 25.66 -7.51 -9.58
CA GLY A 174 26.78 -8.41 -9.26
C GLY A 174 28.14 -7.93 -9.77
#